data_AF-A0A7S3X6R8-F1
#
_entry.id   AF-A0A7S3X6R8-F1
#
_cell.length_a   1.000
_cell.length_b   1.000
_cell.length_c   1.000
_cell.angle_alpha   90.00
_cell.angle_beta   90.00
_cell.angle_gamma   90.00
#
_symmetry.space_group_name_H-M   'P 1'
#
loop_
_entity.id
_entity.type
_entity.pdbx_description
1 polymer ?
#
loop_
_entity_poly.entity_id
_entity_poly.type
_entity_poly.pdbx_seq_one_letter_code
_entity_poly.pdbx_strand_id
1 'polypeptide(L)'
;VAERGPWGTAFTDAFDALSAGKVEKALHLYAALAVGGYEVAQHNVAFLLDEQYLSAPQRSIAGISGVALAERAFAFYRLSAGQGNVAAELRLGDCYYYGQG
;
A
#
# COMPACT_ATOMS: atom_id res chain seq x y z
N VAL A 1 -25.68 -10.33 -10.87
CA VAL A 1 -24.73 -11.44 -10.65
C VAL A 1 -23.35 -10.88 -10.90
N ALA A 2 -22.59 -10.59 -9.84
CA ALA A 2 -21.24 -10.05 -9.94
C ALA A 2 -20.27 -11.24 -9.86
N GLU A 3 -20.03 -11.83 -11.02
CA GLU A 3 -18.94 -12.78 -11.23
C GLU A 3 -17.67 -12.06 -10.75
N ARG A 4 -16.91 -12.66 -9.82
CA ARG A 4 -15.66 -12.07 -9.33
C ARG A 4 -14.77 -11.78 -10.52
N GLY A 5 -14.75 -10.53 -10.99
CA GLY A 5 -13.96 -10.13 -12.14
C GLY A 5 -12.47 -10.37 -11.89
N PRO A 6 -11.61 -10.13 -12.90
CA PRO A 6 -10.15 -10.32 -12.80
C PRO A 6 -9.52 -9.68 -11.56
N TRP A 7 -10.18 -8.64 -11.04
CA TRP A 7 -9.79 -7.88 -9.86
C TRP A 7 -10.07 -8.60 -8.53
N GLY A 8 -11.13 -9.40 -8.45
CA GLY A 8 -11.45 -10.18 -7.25
C GLY A 8 -10.44 -11.31 -6.99
N THR A 9 -9.94 -11.94 -8.06
CA THR A 9 -8.82 -12.90 -7.96
C THR A 9 -7.52 -12.19 -7.64
N ALA A 10 -7.26 -11.01 -8.20
CA ALA A 10 -6.05 -10.24 -7.92
C ALA A 10 -5.92 -9.84 -6.44
N PHE A 11 -7.01 -9.50 -5.76
CA PHE A 11 -7.00 -9.26 -4.30
C PHE A 11 -6.62 -10.51 -3.51
N THR A 12 -7.15 -11.66 -3.93
CA THR A 12 -6.86 -12.96 -3.30
C THR A 12 -5.38 -13.32 -3.51
N ASP A 13 -4.89 -13.19 -4.74
CA ASP A 13 -3.48 -13.45 -5.09
C ASP A 13 -2.52 -12.53 -4.33
N ALA A 14 -2.89 -11.26 -4.13
CA ALA A 14 -2.09 -10.30 -3.37
C ALA A 14 -2.01 -10.70 -1.90
N PHE A 15 -3.15 -11.08 -1.31
CA PHE A 15 -3.24 -11.53 0.08
C PHE A 15 -2.49 -12.85 0.30
N ASP A 16 -2.61 -13.81 -0.61
CA ASP A 16 -1.92 -15.09 -0.56
C ASP A 16 -0.41 -14.90 -0.68
N ALA A 17 0.04 -14.00 -1.57
CA ALA A 17 1.45 -13.64 -1.70
C ALA A 17 1.98 -13.03 -0.40
N LEU A 18 1.21 -12.13 0.24
CA LEU A 18 1.59 -11.51 1.51
C LEU A 18 1.67 -12.55 2.63
N SER A 19 0.67 -13.41 2.75
CA SER A 19 0.61 -14.49 3.75
C SER A 19 1.74 -15.50 3.58
N ALA A 20 2.21 -15.71 2.35
CA ALA A 20 3.38 -16.53 2.03
C ALA A 20 4.73 -15.80 2.23
N GLY A 21 4.74 -14.58 2.76
CA GLY A 21 5.94 -13.77 2.96
C GLY A 21 6.56 -13.21 1.67
N LYS A 22 5.88 -13.32 0.52
CA LYS A 22 6.35 -12.83 -0.78
C LYS A 22 5.97 -11.35 -0.94
N VAL A 23 6.55 -10.52 -0.08
CA VAL A 23 6.19 -9.10 0.07
C VAL A 23 6.29 -8.34 -1.24
N GLU A 24 7.35 -8.56 -2.03
CA GLU A 24 7.52 -7.88 -3.34
C GLU A 24 6.39 -8.22 -4.32
N LYS A 25 5.98 -9.49 -4.40
CA LYS A 25 4.84 -9.90 -5.24
C LYS A 25 3.53 -9.27 -4.75
N ALA A 26 3.29 -9.30 -3.44
CA ALA A 26 2.11 -8.68 -2.85
C ALA A 26 2.07 -7.18 -3.13
N LEU A 27 3.21 -6.50 -2.99
CA LEU A 27 3.36 -5.08 -3.28
C LEU A 27 3.00 -4.76 -4.73
N HIS A 28 3.51 -5.54 -5.70
CA HIS A 28 3.18 -5.34 -7.11
C HIS A 28 1.69 -5.53 -7.41
N LEU A 29 1.06 -6.55 -6.83
CA LEU A 29 -0.36 -6.83 -7.04
C LEU A 29 -1.25 -5.75 -6.41
N TYR A 30 -0.97 -5.36 -5.16
CA TYR A 30 -1.69 -4.27 -4.52
C TYR A 30 -1.43 -2.92 -5.22
N ALA A 31 -0.23 -2.65 -5.72
CA ALA A 31 0.05 -1.45 -6.49
C ALA A 31 -0.78 -1.38 -7.78
N ALA A 32 -0.89 -2.49 -8.53
CA ALA A 32 -1.72 -2.54 -9.73
C ALA A 32 -3.20 -2.29 -9.42
N LEU A 33 -3.72 -2.87 -8.33
CA LEU A 33 -5.07 -2.62 -7.86
C LEU A 33 -5.24 -1.17 -7.37
N ALA A 34 -4.27 -0.62 -6.65
CA ALA A 34 -4.31 0.75 -6.14
C ALA A 34 -4.38 1.79 -7.27
N VAL A 35 -3.61 1.57 -8.34
CA VAL A 35 -3.68 2.36 -9.59
C VAL A 35 -5.04 2.23 -10.26
N GLY A 36 -5.69 1.08 -10.15
CA GLY A 36 -7.09 0.86 -10.57
C GLY A 36 -8.13 1.59 -9.72
N GLY A 37 -7.72 2.30 -8.67
CA GLY A 37 -8.60 3.10 -7.81
C GLY A 37 -9.18 2.34 -6.61
N TYR A 38 -8.84 1.07 -6.43
CA TYR A 38 -9.41 0.30 -5.33
C TYR A 38 -8.87 0.77 -3.97
N GLU A 39 -9.75 1.35 -3.17
CA GLU A 39 -9.48 1.89 -1.83
C GLU A 39 -8.66 0.93 -0.95
N VAL A 40 -9.13 -0.31 -0.76
CA VAL A 40 -8.45 -1.32 0.07
C VAL A 40 -7.03 -1.60 -0.43
N ALA A 41 -6.82 -1.60 -1.75
CA ALA A 41 -5.50 -1.81 -2.32
C ALA A 41 -4.58 -0.61 -2.12
N GLN A 42 -5.12 0.62 -2.18
CA GLN A 42 -4.37 1.83 -1.86
C GLN A 42 -3.91 1.82 -0.40
N HIS A 43 -4.77 1.42 0.54
CA HIS A 43 -4.36 1.26 1.94
C HIS A 43 -3.27 0.19 2.08
N ASN A 44 -3.48 -1.00 1.50
CA ASN A 44 -2.56 -2.12 1.66
C ASN A 44 -1.20 -1.86 1.01
N VAL A 45 -1.15 -1.24 -0.18
CA VAL A 45 0.14 -0.88 -0.80
C VAL A 45 0.85 0.19 0.03
N ALA A 46 0.12 1.17 0.58
CA ALA A 46 0.70 2.18 1.46
C ALA A 46 1.33 1.55 2.70
N PHE A 47 0.60 0.65 3.35
CA PHE A 47 1.08 -0.09 4.52
C PHE A 47 2.34 -0.91 4.21
N LEU A 48 2.38 -1.61 3.08
CA LEU A 48 3.56 -2.40 2.70
C LEU A 48 4.79 -1.55 2.42
N LEU A 49 4.62 -0.38 1.79
CA LEU A 49 5.73 0.56 1.54
C LEU A 49 6.24 1.18 2.84
N ASP A 50 5.33 1.55 3.73
CA ASP A 50 5.60 2.15 5.04
C ASP A 50 6.33 1.15 5.96
N GLU A 51 5.82 -0.08 6.09
CA GLU A 51 6.48 -1.15 6.84
C GLU A 51 7.88 -1.49 6.30
N GLN A 52 8.05 -1.49 4.97
CA GLN A 52 9.37 -1.69 4.36
C GLN A 52 10.33 -0.55 4.69
N TYR A 53 9.85 0.69 4.66
CA TYR A 53 10.64 1.85 5.06
C TYR A 53 11.04 1.78 6.54
N LEU A 54 10.10 1.45 7.43
CA LEU A 54 10.37 1.32 8.87
C LEU A 54 11.32 0.17 9.19
N SER A 55 11.17 -0.97 8.50
CA SER A 55 12.00 -2.16 8.72
C SER A 55 13.41 -2.02 8.16
N ALA A 56 13.56 -1.35 7.02
CA ALA A 56 14.84 -1.24 6.31
C ALA A 56 14.96 0.08 5.52
N PRO A 57 15.17 1.22 6.20
CA PRO A 57 15.11 2.55 5.58
C PRO A 57 16.21 2.80 4.53
N GLN A 58 17.30 2.03 4.53
CA GLN A 58 18.36 2.10 3.52
C GLN A 58 18.13 1.18 2.32
N ARG A 59 17.11 0.32 2.36
CA ARG A 59 16.85 -0.65 1.29
C ARG A 59 16.14 0.01 0.14
N SER A 60 16.66 -0.20 -1.07
CA SER A 60 15.94 0.15 -2.29
C SER A 60 15.08 -1.04 -2.73
N ILE A 61 13.82 -0.77 -3.07
CA ILE A 61 12.89 -1.77 -3.61
C ILE A 61 12.31 -1.22 -4.91
N ALA A 62 12.35 -2.03 -5.97
CA ALA A 62 12.01 -1.62 -7.33
C ALA A 62 12.73 -0.33 -7.80
N GLY A 63 13.96 -0.10 -7.31
CA GLY A 63 14.78 1.09 -7.63
C GLY A 63 14.37 2.38 -6.90
N ILE A 64 13.47 2.30 -5.92
CA ILE A 64 12.98 3.44 -5.13
C ILE A 64 13.80 3.52 -3.83
N SER A 65 14.30 4.69 -3.46
CA SER A 65 15.03 4.90 -2.20
C SER A 65 14.06 5.00 -1.00
N GLY A 66 14.55 4.77 0.22
CA GLY A 66 13.71 4.78 1.43
C GLY A 66 12.83 6.02 1.59
N VAL A 67 13.38 7.22 1.40
CA VAL A 67 12.61 8.47 1.50
C VAL A 67 11.48 8.51 0.46
N ALA A 68 11.76 8.09 -0.78
CA ALA A 68 10.75 8.02 -1.83
C ALA A 68 9.71 6.90 -1.59
N LEU A 69 10.01 5.87 -0.79
CA LEU A 69 9.03 4.88 -0.34
C LEU A 69 8.02 5.51 0.63
N ALA A 70 8.51 6.30 1.61
CA ALA A 70 7.66 7.01 2.56
C ALA A 70 6.71 8.00 1.87
N GLU A 71 7.23 8.80 0.92
CA GLU A 71 6.41 9.73 0.12
C GLU A 71 5.31 9.00 -0.68
N ARG A 72 5.64 7.85 -1.28
CA ARG A 72 4.67 7.02 -2.01
C ARG A 72 3.62 6.41 -1.08
N ALA A 73 4.03 5.91 0.08
CA ALA A 73 3.12 5.38 1.09
C ALA A 73 2.10 6.46 1.50
N PHE A 74 2.60 7.66 1.82
CA PHE A 74 1.77 8.80 2.18
C PHE A 74 0.77 9.18 1.08
N ALA A 75 1.20 9.21 -0.19
CA ALA A 75 0.32 9.48 -1.32
C ALA A 75 -0.83 8.46 -1.42
N PHE A 76 -0.55 7.17 -1.26
CA PHE A 76 -1.58 6.14 -1.30
C PHE A 76 -2.51 6.16 -0.08
N TYR A 77 -2.00 6.46 1.12
CA TYR A 77 -2.85 6.69 2.29
C TYR A 77 -3.81 7.87 2.04
N ARG A 78 -3.36 8.98 1.44
CA ARG A 78 -4.23 10.10 1.08
C ARG A 78 -5.35 9.70 0.11
N LEU A 79 -5.05 8.87 -0.88
CA LEU A 79 -6.05 8.38 -1.82
C LEU A 79 -7.09 7.49 -1.12
N SER A 80 -6.65 6.55 -0.28
CA SER A 80 -7.53 5.64 0.45
C SER A 80 -8.37 6.39 1.50
N ALA A 81 -7.78 7.33 2.23
CA ALA A 81 -8.48 8.22 3.16
C ALA A 81 -9.55 9.06 2.44
N GLY A 82 -9.25 9.59 1.25
CA GLY A 82 -10.22 10.32 0.42
C GLY A 82 -11.44 9.48 -0.01
N GLN A 83 -11.36 8.15 0.08
CA GLN A 83 -12.45 7.22 -0.17
C GLN A 83 -13.14 6.73 1.12
N GLY A 84 -12.80 7.28 2.28
CA GLY A 84 -13.41 6.97 3.58
C GLY A 84 -12.73 5.86 4.37
N ASN A 85 -11.48 5.49 4.05
CA ASN A 85 -10.74 4.54 4.86
C ASN A 85 -10.20 5.21 6.13
N VAL A 86 -10.85 4.90 7.26
CA VAL A 86 -10.50 5.39 8.59
C VAL A 86 -9.09 4.97 9.03
N ALA A 87 -8.64 3.77 8.65
CA ALA A 87 -7.29 3.32 8.98
C ALA A 87 -6.21 4.11 8.22
N ALA A 88 -6.48 4.48 6.96
CA ALA A 88 -5.61 5.35 6.19
C ALA A 88 -5.61 6.79 6.76
N GLU A 89 -6.76 7.32 7.18
CA GLU A 89 -6.85 8.61 7.87
C GLU A 89 -6.02 8.65 9.15
N LEU A 90 -6.10 7.58 9.98
CA LEU A 90 -5.31 7.47 11.19
C LEU A 90 -3.81 7.47 10.88
N ARG A 91 -3.37 6.70 9.88
CA ARG A 91 -1.96 6.66 9.46
C ARG A 91 -1.46 8.00 8.94
N LEU A 92 -2.29 8.75 8.21
CA LEU A 92 -1.95 10.12 7.83
C LEU A 92 -1.79 11.03 9.04
N GLY A 93 -2.65 10.87 10.05
CA GLY A 93 -2.52 11.56 11.34
C GLY A 93 -1.18 11.30 12.00
N ASP A 94 -0.75 10.04 12.05
CA ASP A 94 0.58 9.65 12.55
C ASP A 94 1.69 10.31 11.72
N CYS A 95 1.61 10.24 10.38
CA CYS A 95 2.60 10.88 9.50
C CYS A 95 2.71 12.39 9.76
N TYR A 96 1.59 13.10 9.91
CA TYR A 96 1.59 14.54 10.22
C TYR A 96 2.15 14.83 11.61
N TYR A 97 1.84 13.99 12.60
CA TYR A 97 2.36 14.15 13.96
C TYR A 97 3.88 14.02 14.01
N TYR A 98 4.46 13.07 13.25
CA TYR A 98 5.91 12.85 13.19
C TYR A 98 6.64 13.71 12.14
N GLY A 99 5.93 14.58 11.41
CA GLY A 99 6.52 15.46 10.40
C GLY A 99 7.01 14.73 9.14
N GLN A 100 6.38 13.60 8.80
CA GLN A 100 6.70 12.77 7.63
C GLN A 100 5.84 13.12 6.39
N GLY A 101 5.18 14.27 6.39
CA GLY A 101 4.27 14.74 5.34
C GLY A 101 4.57 16.17 4.90
#